data_AF-A0A150LIN7-F1
#
_entry.id   AF-A0A150LIN7-F1
#
_cell.length_a   1.000
_cell.length_b   1.000
_cell.length_c   1.000
_cell.angle_alpha   90.00
_cell.angle_beta   90.00
_cell.angle_gamma   90.00
#
_symmetry.space_group_name_H-M   'P 1'
#
loop_
_entity.id
_entity.type
_entity.pdbx_description
1 polymer ?
#
loop_
_entity_poly.entity_id
_entity_poly.type
_entity_poly.pdbx_seq_one_letter_code
_entity_poly.pdbx_strand_id
1 'polypeptide(L)' 'MKHTEQTACPYCEGHGYVQLLLGGSETCYGCLGTGAVQKEQAVSKN' A
#
# COMPACT_ATOMS: atom_id res chain seq x y z
N MET A 1 9.43 14.38 -17.64
CA MET A 1 8.23 13.75 -17.06
C MET A 1 8.74 12.85 -15.95
N LYS A 2 8.47 13.15 -14.68
CA LYS A 2 9.03 12.39 -13.55
C LYS A 2 8.16 11.15 -13.33
N HIS A 3 8.59 10.00 -13.85
CA HIS A 3 7.98 8.73 -13.50
C HIS A 3 8.42 8.38 -12.08
N THR A 4 7.64 8.81 -11.09
CA THR A 4 7.74 8.23 -9.75
C THR A 4 7.21 6.81 -9.89
N GLU A 5 8.09 5.83 -10.01
CA GLU A 5 7.73 4.41 -10.05
C GLU A 5 7.19 3.99 -8.67
N GLN A 6 5.93 4.35 -8.40
CA GLN A 6 5.15 3.81 -7.31
C GLN A 6 4.83 2.36 -7.65
N THR A 7 5.48 1.45 -6.95
CA THR A 7 5.16 0.02 -7.06
C THR A 7 3.82 -0.21 -6.36
N ALA A 8 2.95 -1.02 -6.97
CA ALA A 8 1.69 -1.41 -6.36
C ALA A 8 1.96 -2.08 -5.00
N CYS A 9 1.13 -1.78 -4.00
CA CYS A 9 1.24 -2.40 -2.69
C CYS A 9 1.04 -3.92 -2.81
N PRO A 10 1.97 -4.78 -2.36
CA PRO A 10 1.86 -6.22 -2.53
C PRO A 10 0.75 -6.86 -1.68
N TYR A 11 0.23 -6.13 -0.68
CA TYR A 11 -0.82 -6.63 0.23
C TYR A 11 -2.23 -6.41 -0.29
N CYS A 12 -2.43 -5.33 -1.04
CA CYS A 12 -3.74 -4.98 -1.59
C CYS A 12 -3.71 -4.83 -3.10
N GLU A 13 -2.61 -5.22 -3.75
CA GLU A 13 -2.42 -5.22 -5.20
C GLU A 13 -2.72 -3.87 -5.89
N GLY A 14 -2.52 -2.76 -5.19
CA GLY A 14 -2.83 -1.42 -5.73
C GLY A 14 -4.17 -0.83 -5.28
N HIS A 15 -5.03 -1.60 -4.61
CA HIS A 15 -6.39 -1.18 -4.30
C HIS A 15 -6.48 -0.21 -3.12
N GLY A 16 -5.53 -0.26 -2.18
CA GLY A 16 -5.55 0.53 -0.95
C GLY A 16 -6.44 -0.04 0.16
N TYR A 17 -7.15 -1.13 -0.07
CA TYR A 17 -7.97 -1.83 0.90
C TYR A 17 -7.88 -3.34 0.69
N VAL A 18 -8.22 -4.11 1.73
CA VAL A 18 -8.33 -5.57 1.64
C VAL A 18 -9.78 -5.98 1.89
N GLN A 19 -10.23 -7.03 1.20
CA GLN A 19 -11.58 -7.55 1.39
C GLN A 19 -11.62 -8.53 2.56
N LEU A 20 -12.58 -8.35 3.47
CA LEU A 20 -12.76 -9.20 4.63
C LEU A 20 -13.53 -10.47 4.28
N LEU A 21 -13.23 -11.56 4.97
CA LEU A 21 -13.88 -12.86 4.76
C LEU A 21 -15.39 -12.83 5.01
N LEU A 22 -15.84 -12.02 5.97
CA LEU A 22 -17.26 -11.84 6.31
C LEU A 22 -17.94 -10.75 5.46
N GLY A 23 -17.25 -10.26 4.42
CA GLY A 23 -17.68 -9.14 3.60
C GLY A 23 -17.24 -7.78 4.15
N GLY A 24 -17.21 -6.79 3.26
CA GLY A 24 -16.69 -5.46 3.54
C GLY A 24 -15.19 -5.33 3.23
N SER A 25 -14.68 -4.11 3.38
CA SER A 25 -13.28 -3.79 3.14
C SER A 25 -12.71 -3.00 4.31
N GLU A 26 -11.48 -3.31 4.70
CA GLU A 26 -10.71 -2.47 5.61
C GLU A 26 -9.58 -1.79 4.86
N THR A 27 -9.16 -0.62 5.35
CA THR A 27 -8.02 0.11 4.81
C THR A 27 -6.77 -0.77 4.89
N CYS A 28 -6.05 -0.91 3.77
CA CYS A 28 -4.86 -1.75 3.72
C CYS A 28 -3.79 -1.20 4.68
N TYR A 29 -3.44 -2.01 5.69
CA TYR A 29 -2.42 -1.69 6.67
C TYR A 29 -1.04 -1.40 6.02
N GLY A 30 -0.68 -2.14 4.97
CA GLY A 30 0.66 -2.05 4.37
C GLY A 30 0.92 -0.77 3.60
N CYS A 31 -0.11 -0.11 3.10
CA CYS A 31 0.01 1.17 2.37
C CYS A 31 -0.84 2.30 2.98
N LEU A 32 -1.51 2.05 4.11
CA LEU A 32 -2.41 2.99 4.79
C LEU A 32 -3.44 3.63 3.85
N GLY A 33 -4.02 2.85 2.94
CA GLY A 33 -5.01 3.37 1.99
C GLY A 33 -4.47 3.93 0.68
N THR A 34 -3.15 4.07 0.52
CA THR A 34 -2.59 4.73 -0.66
C THR A 34 -2.51 3.84 -1.91
N GLY A 35 -2.63 2.52 -1.77
CA GLY A 35 -2.47 1.55 -2.86
C GLY A 35 -1.03 1.39 -3.36
N ALA A 36 -0.10 2.24 -2.94
CA ALA A 36 1.29 2.20 -3.37
C ALA A 36 2.23 1.90 -2.19
N VAL A 37 3.32 1.19 -2.46
CA VAL A 37 4.46 1.24 -1.53
C VAL A 37 5.14 2.58 -1.75
N GLN A 38 5.05 3.47 -0.77
CA GLN A 38 5.87 4.69 -0.79
C GLN A 38 7.31 4.25 -0.61
N LYS A 39 8.16 4.49 -1.61
CA LYS A 39 9.60 4.16 -1.58
C LYS A 39 10.40 4.97 -0.54
N GLU A 40 9.76 5.75 0.31
CA GLU A 40 10.46 6.54 1.33
C GLU A 40 10.17 5.95 2.70
N GLN A 41 11.25 5.47 3.34
CA GLN A 41 11.33 4.94 4.71
C GLN A 41 11.07 3.43 4.89
N ALA A 42 11.84 2.61 4.15
CA ALA A 42 12.47 1.48 4.82
C ALA A 42 13.35 2.05 5.95
N VAL A 43 12.80 2.07 7.17
CA VAL A 43 13.50 2.14 8.46
C VAL A 43 14.67 3.12 8.50
N SER A 44 14.42 4.32 9.04
CA SER A 44 15.47 5.15 9.61
C SER A 44 16.32 4.29 10.55
N LYS A 45 17.58 4.10 10.14
CA LYS A 45 18.74 3.62 10.90
C LYS A 45 18.66 3.92 12.41
N ASN A 46 18.83 2.89 13.24
CA ASN A 46 19.99 2.70 14.13
C ASN A 46 19.82 1.44 14.99
#